data_AF-A0A955TRS0-F1
#
_entry.id   AF-A0A955TRS0-F1
#
_cell.length_a   1.000
_cell.length_b   1.000
_cell.length_c   1.000
_cell.angle_alpha   90.00
_cell.angle_beta   90.00
_cell.angle_gamma   90.00
#
_symmetry.space_group_name_H-M   'P 1'
#
loop_
_entity.id
_entity.type
_entity.pdbx_description
1 polymer ?
#
loop_
_entity_poly.entity_id
_entity_poly.type
_entity_poly.pdbx_seq_one_letter_code
_entity_poly.pdbx_strand_id
1 'polypeptide(L)'
;HRFVFAGDNGNIYAVDQIGRLLFCRDTTRNGTGTVTDPSVIGLGGWQAMKFLFYGGDGILYAVHQDGRLLFYRDQTQNGTGDVGNPSVIGLGGWQFMQFVFSGGNGILYAVNQEGKLLFYIDQNRNGTGDVGNPTDIGEGDWRLYRFVFADHNRAIYAVDGSGQLLITRDEQGNGTVKVAPPTIVGSGELRSTAQMMNLADVSSQILQRLNPDRTVASRISAVVSLAGTDMPTSDPLEPIMDAPVFPQPMYEALRELSQDLLFPGLEHVPQNTVALLKTNTKFIESFLVGLNAEMSRELLWRGYPTDQRGTYFRHFWDSFADGNQLADIDAIHTWQPLQLGKNAGTGEQIVLLLRGELLRRYPNSVIYAVKAERTEGGLDLLPGPEHERHPLFRGTLKPDVTFLGFDLTEQEAIGDPGWFFVIQQQPTEPRFGMDAADFTKQPPPLTTWNNLSWQHVADTEVALKALSYASAKKSLPISVIDQVEWGKNSTQQAYITLQRPLRIAIHASEMIQAG
;
A
#
# COMPACT_ATOMS: atom_id res chain seq x y z
N HIS A 1 9.45 7.08 13.85
CA HIS A 1 8.71 7.57 15.02
C HIS A 1 8.96 9.06 15.21
N ARG A 2 7.92 9.87 15.45
CA ARG A 2 8.06 11.34 15.61
C ARG A 2 8.50 11.74 17.02
N PHE A 3 8.13 10.95 18.02
CA PHE A 3 8.53 11.08 19.41
C PHE A 3 8.92 9.71 19.95
N VAL A 4 9.98 9.66 20.75
CA VAL A 4 10.34 8.50 21.59
C VAL A 4 10.86 9.07 22.91
N PHE A 5 10.30 8.64 24.03
CA PHE A 5 10.70 9.12 25.35
C PHE A 5 10.52 8.03 26.42
N ALA A 6 11.39 8.07 27.42
CA ALA A 6 11.34 7.15 28.54
C ALA A 6 10.34 7.63 29.60
N GLY A 7 9.63 6.69 30.20
CA GLY A 7 8.88 6.87 31.44
C GLY A 7 9.54 6.14 32.61
N ASP A 8 8.77 5.95 33.69
CA ASP A 8 9.26 5.27 34.88
C ASP A 8 9.41 3.76 34.67
N ASN A 9 10.28 3.13 35.45
CA ASN A 9 10.40 1.67 35.55
C ASN A 9 10.65 0.94 34.21
N GLY A 10 11.38 1.58 33.29
CA GLY A 10 11.69 1.00 31.97
C GLY A 10 10.56 1.15 30.95
N ASN A 11 9.50 1.89 31.25
CA ASN A 11 8.47 2.21 30.28
C ASN A 11 9.04 3.10 29.17
N ILE A 12 8.62 2.86 27.95
CA ILE A 12 9.02 3.60 26.76
C ILE A 12 7.75 3.95 25.99
N TYR A 13 7.60 5.22 25.65
CA TYR A 13 6.50 5.70 24.85
C TYR A 13 7.03 6.14 23.49
N ALA A 14 6.28 5.84 22.44
CA ALA A 14 6.64 6.23 21.08
C ALA A 14 5.40 6.63 20.28
N VAL A 15 5.56 7.55 19.34
CA VAL A 15 4.52 7.90 18.38
C VAL A 15 4.88 7.32 17.02
N ASP A 16 4.02 6.46 16.47
CA ASP A 16 4.22 5.85 15.15
C ASP A 16 3.95 6.81 14.00
N GLN A 17 4.18 6.35 12.77
CA GLN A 17 4.05 7.18 11.56
C GLN A 17 2.61 7.60 11.28
N ILE A 18 1.62 6.82 11.71
CA ILE A 18 0.20 7.12 11.54
C ILE A 18 -0.39 7.91 12.73
N GLY A 19 0.44 8.26 13.71
CA GLY A 19 0.07 9.16 14.81
C GLY A 19 -0.58 8.49 16.00
N ARG A 20 -0.38 7.18 16.19
CA ARG A 20 -0.79 6.45 17.40
C ARG A 20 0.27 6.53 18.49
N LEU A 21 -0.16 6.55 19.75
CA LEU A 21 0.73 6.41 20.90
C LEU A 21 0.93 4.93 21.22
N LEU A 22 2.19 4.53 21.24
CA LEU A 22 2.65 3.20 21.56
C LEU A 22 3.32 3.17 22.93
N PHE A 23 3.14 2.06 23.64
CA PHE A 23 3.82 1.72 24.89
C PHE A 23 4.64 0.46 24.70
N CYS A 24 5.89 0.51 25.12
CA CYS A 24 6.80 -0.63 25.21
C CYS A 24 7.49 -0.62 26.58
N ARG A 25 8.11 -1.72 26.98
CA ARG A 25 8.90 -1.79 28.22
C ARG A 25 10.26 -2.42 27.98
N ASP A 26 11.32 -1.73 28.38
CA ASP A 26 12.63 -2.32 28.59
C ASP A 26 12.63 -3.07 29.93
N THR A 27 12.60 -4.40 29.83
CA THR A 27 12.50 -5.29 30.99
C THR A 27 13.84 -5.54 31.67
N THR A 28 14.95 -5.43 30.94
CA THR A 28 16.28 -5.78 31.44
C THR A 28 17.05 -4.57 31.93
N ARG A 29 16.77 -3.37 31.39
CA ARG A 29 17.34 -2.07 31.81
C ARG A 29 18.87 -2.08 31.92
N ASN A 30 19.50 -2.87 31.07
CA ASN A 30 20.94 -3.14 31.08
C ASN A 30 21.60 -2.87 29.72
N GLY A 31 20.86 -2.25 28.78
CA GLY A 31 21.36 -1.92 27.44
C GLY A 31 21.44 -3.10 26.47
N THR A 32 20.95 -4.29 26.81
CA THR A 32 20.97 -5.45 25.91
C THR A 32 19.84 -5.47 24.87
N GLY A 33 18.93 -4.49 24.91
CA GLY A 33 17.95 -4.23 23.85
C GLY A 33 16.66 -5.06 23.91
N THR A 34 16.35 -5.73 25.01
CA THR A 34 15.10 -6.52 25.13
C THR A 34 13.91 -5.64 25.50
N VAL A 35 13.28 -5.06 24.47
CA VAL A 35 12.04 -4.27 24.58
C VAL A 35 10.84 -5.15 24.25
N THR A 36 9.76 -5.06 25.03
CA THR A 36 8.51 -5.78 24.73
C THR A 36 7.89 -5.31 23.40
N ASP A 37 7.06 -6.16 22.80
CA ASP A 37 6.26 -5.75 21.64
C ASP A 37 5.41 -4.50 21.96
N PRO A 38 5.29 -3.56 21.01
CA PRO A 38 4.57 -2.32 21.21
C PRO A 38 3.06 -2.57 21.35
N SER A 39 2.48 -1.99 22.40
CA SER A 39 1.03 -1.93 22.62
C SER A 39 0.50 -0.55 22.23
N VAL A 40 -0.66 -0.48 21.59
CA VAL A 40 -1.30 0.80 21.24
C VAL A 40 -2.13 1.28 22.42
N ILE A 41 -1.77 2.43 22.98
CA ILE A 41 -2.47 3.06 24.11
C ILE A 41 -3.08 4.42 23.75
N GLY A 42 -2.97 4.85 22.49
CA GLY A 42 -3.66 6.03 21.97
C GLY A 42 -3.94 5.88 20.48
N LEU A 43 -5.20 6.01 20.09
CA LEU A 43 -5.70 5.61 18.76
C LEU A 43 -5.36 6.58 17.62
N GLY A 44 -4.97 7.83 17.90
CA GLY A 44 -4.62 8.81 16.88
C GLY A 44 -4.50 10.24 17.40
N GLY A 45 -4.02 11.17 16.58
CA GLY A 45 -3.93 12.61 16.88
C GLY A 45 -2.60 13.06 17.50
N TRP A 46 -1.72 12.12 17.86
CA TRP A 46 -0.45 12.42 18.50
C TRP A 46 0.58 13.08 17.57
N GLN A 47 0.38 12.99 16.26
CA GLN A 47 1.18 13.71 15.26
C GLN A 47 0.98 15.23 15.31
N ALA A 48 -0.11 15.71 15.92
CA ALA A 48 -0.40 17.13 16.09
C ALA A 48 0.38 17.79 17.24
N MET A 49 1.19 17.02 17.98
CA MET A 49 1.99 17.55 19.08
C MET A 49 3.30 18.18 18.57
N LYS A 50 3.70 19.29 19.18
CA LYS A 50 5.00 19.94 19.01
C LYS A 50 6.01 19.42 20.03
N PHE A 51 5.60 19.30 21.29
CA PHE A 51 6.36 18.66 22.35
C PHE A 51 5.51 17.55 22.97
N LEU A 52 6.15 16.45 23.34
CA LEU A 52 5.53 15.34 24.05
C LEU A 52 6.57 14.73 24.97
N PHE A 53 6.30 14.70 26.27
CA PHE A 53 7.26 14.26 27.27
C PHE A 53 6.58 13.70 28.51
N TYR A 54 7.33 12.88 29.24
CA TYR A 54 6.87 12.24 30.46
C TYR A 54 7.05 13.16 31.68
N GLY A 55 6.03 13.21 32.53
CA GLY A 55 5.93 14.07 33.70
C GLY A 55 6.18 13.39 35.04
N GLY A 56 6.41 12.07 35.05
CA GLY A 56 6.41 11.23 36.25
C GLY A 56 5.02 10.70 36.60
N ASP A 57 4.95 9.54 37.24
CA ASP A 57 3.71 8.93 37.78
C ASP A 57 2.58 8.73 36.74
N GLY A 58 2.94 8.27 35.54
CA GLY A 58 1.99 8.03 34.44
C GLY A 58 1.45 9.29 33.79
N ILE A 59 1.98 10.48 34.11
CA ILE A 59 1.57 11.74 33.50
C ILE A 59 2.35 11.96 32.21
N LEU A 60 1.63 12.32 31.14
CA LEU A 60 2.21 12.74 29.88
C LEU A 60 1.77 14.18 29.63
N TYR A 61 2.73 15.05 29.33
CA TYR A 61 2.46 16.42 28.92
C TYR A 61 2.70 16.56 27.43
N ALA A 62 1.80 17.26 26.76
CA ALA A 62 1.93 17.53 25.33
C ALA A 62 1.65 19.00 25.05
N VAL A 63 2.45 19.59 24.17
CA VAL A 63 2.15 20.92 23.62
C VAL A 63 1.55 20.71 22.25
N HIS A 64 0.27 21.06 22.10
CA HIS A 64 -0.42 20.97 20.83
C HIS A 64 -0.01 22.13 19.91
N GLN A 65 -0.08 21.93 18.60
CA GLN A 65 0.30 22.95 17.61
C GLN A 65 -0.50 24.26 17.70
N ASP A 66 -1.72 24.22 18.25
CA ASP A 66 -2.53 25.41 18.52
C ASP A 66 -2.04 26.25 19.72
N GLY A 67 -1.03 25.76 20.45
CA GLY A 67 -0.43 26.47 21.57
C GLY A 67 -0.90 26.09 22.95
N ARG A 68 -1.84 25.14 23.07
CA ARG A 68 -2.28 24.64 24.38
C ARG A 68 -1.29 23.65 24.98
N LEU A 69 -1.12 23.70 26.30
CA LEU A 69 -0.48 22.63 27.07
C LEU A 69 -1.55 21.66 27.54
N LEU A 70 -1.37 20.40 27.16
CA LEU A 70 -2.28 19.29 27.43
C LEU A 70 -1.66 18.36 28.47
N PHE A 71 -2.52 17.89 29.37
CA PHE A 71 -2.25 16.88 30.38
C PHE A 71 -2.96 15.59 29.98
N TYR A 72 -2.21 14.50 29.95
CA TYR A 72 -2.71 13.14 29.75
C TYR A 72 -2.27 12.27 30.93
N ARG A 73 -3.01 11.19 31.18
CA ARG A 73 -2.68 10.22 32.23
C ARG A 73 -2.81 8.80 31.70
N ASP A 74 -1.70 8.10 31.65
CA ASP A 74 -1.66 6.65 31.56
C ASP A 74 -1.88 6.08 32.98
N GLN A 75 -3.08 5.57 33.23
CA GLN A 75 -3.48 5.08 34.55
C GLN A 75 -2.85 3.73 34.88
N THR A 76 -2.63 2.88 33.89
CA THR A 76 -2.24 1.49 34.09
C THR A 76 -0.73 1.30 33.98
N GLN A 77 -0.07 2.13 33.17
CA GLN A 77 1.37 2.11 32.91
C GLN A 77 1.90 0.71 32.58
N ASN A 78 1.09 -0.12 31.92
CA ASN A 78 1.42 -1.50 31.60
C ASN A 78 1.07 -1.88 30.15
N GLY A 79 0.79 -0.88 29.31
CA GLY A 79 0.39 -1.08 27.91
C GLY A 79 -1.10 -1.40 27.72
N THR A 80 -1.93 -1.22 28.75
CA THR A 80 -3.38 -1.41 28.67
C THR A 80 -4.14 -0.11 28.95
N GLY A 81 -5.39 -0.01 28.49
CA GLY A 81 -6.17 1.22 28.63
C GLY A 81 -5.90 2.22 27.51
N ASP A 82 -6.62 3.35 27.56
CA ASP A 82 -6.58 4.39 26.53
C ASP A 82 -6.17 5.74 27.13
N VAL A 83 -5.28 6.43 26.43
CA VAL A 83 -4.76 7.76 26.72
C VAL A 83 -5.34 8.76 25.71
N GLY A 84 -6.66 8.76 25.52
CA GLY A 84 -7.31 9.58 24.47
C GLY A 84 -7.80 10.97 24.91
N ASN A 85 -8.08 11.18 26.20
CA ASN A 85 -8.83 12.34 26.69
C ASN A 85 -7.95 13.30 27.52
N PRO A 86 -7.34 14.33 26.90
CA PRO A 86 -6.51 15.29 27.63
C PRO A 86 -7.33 16.32 28.40
N SER A 87 -6.76 16.80 29.50
CA SER A 87 -7.13 18.09 30.09
C SER A 87 -6.25 19.20 29.54
N VAL A 88 -6.81 20.40 29.36
CA VAL A 88 -6.02 21.59 29.03
C VAL A 88 -5.56 22.24 30.34
N ILE A 89 -4.26 22.36 30.53
CA ILE A 89 -3.64 22.97 31.72
C ILE A 89 -2.80 24.21 31.38
N GLY A 90 -2.75 24.61 30.11
CA GLY A 90 -2.16 25.88 29.67
C GLY A 90 -2.91 26.41 28.45
N LEU A 91 -3.40 27.65 28.56
CA LEU A 91 -4.41 28.20 27.64
C LEU A 91 -3.85 28.65 26.28
N GLY A 92 -2.54 28.87 26.14
CA GLY A 92 -1.93 29.32 24.88
C GLY A 92 -0.46 29.73 25.02
N GLY A 93 0.24 29.90 23.90
CA GLY A 93 1.61 30.43 23.83
C GLY A 93 2.73 29.37 23.92
N TRP A 94 2.40 28.13 24.29
CA TRP A 94 3.37 27.06 24.46
C TRP A 94 4.04 26.62 23.16
N GLN A 95 3.38 26.81 22.01
CA GLN A 95 3.93 26.50 20.71
C GLN A 95 5.11 27.41 20.34
N PHE A 96 5.30 28.55 21.00
CA PHE A 96 6.42 29.46 20.71
C PHE A 96 7.69 29.13 21.50
N MET A 97 7.60 28.23 22.49
CA MET A 97 8.77 27.79 23.26
C MET A 97 9.77 27.02 22.37
N GLN A 98 11.06 27.23 22.63
CA GLN A 98 12.16 26.52 21.98
C GLN A 98 12.35 25.13 22.59
N PHE A 99 12.28 25.05 23.92
CA PHE A 99 12.33 23.79 24.67
C PHE A 99 11.19 23.78 25.68
N VAL A 100 10.59 22.61 25.91
CA VAL A 100 9.65 22.34 27.01
C VAL A 100 9.96 20.96 27.55
N PHE A 101 10.23 20.85 28.85
CA PHE A 101 10.64 19.60 29.47
C PHE A 101 10.21 19.53 30.94
N SER A 102 10.12 18.31 31.47
CA SER A 102 9.75 18.06 32.86
C SER A 102 10.97 18.05 33.77
N GLY A 103 10.86 18.67 34.95
CA GLY A 103 11.79 18.50 36.07
C GLY A 103 11.37 17.41 37.06
N GLY A 104 10.30 16.68 36.76
CA GLY A 104 9.63 15.75 37.67
C GLY A 104 8.67 16.45 38.65
N ASN A 105 7.80 15.66 39.29
CA ASN A 105 6.91 16.12 40.37
C ASN A 105 6.05 17.36 40.03
N GLY A 106 5.60 17.48 38.77
CA GLY A 106 4.77 18.61 38.32
C GLY A 106 5.56 19.87 37.94
N ILE A 107 6.89 19.88 38.10
CA ILE A 107 7.73 20.97 37.62
C ILE A 107 7.89 20.88 36.11
N LEU A 108 7.63 21.99 35.43
CA LEU A 108 7.80 22.14 34.00
C LEU A 108 8.76 23.30 33.74
N TYR A 109 9.72 23.07 32.85
CA TYR A 109 10.63 24.11 32.38
C TYR A 109 10.34 24.42 30.92
N ALA A 110 10.48 25.69 30.55
CA ALA A 110 10.45 26.09 29.15
C ALA A 110 11.51 27.14 28.85
N VAL A 111 12.06 27.11 27.63
CA VAL A 111 12.93 28.17 27.12
C VAL A 111 12.17 28.98 26.10
N ASN A 112 11.97 30.26 26.38
CA ASN A 112 11.23 31.16 25.49
C ASN A 112 12.12 31.75 24.38
N GLN A 113 11.52 32.50 23.45
CA GLN A 113 12.25 33.13 22.33
C GLN A 113 13.18 34.28 22.75
N GLU A 114 13.07 34.77 23.98
CA GLU A 114 13.97 35.75 24.57
C GLU A 114 15.20 35.10 25.22
N GLY A 115 15.19 33.77 25.36
CA GLY A 115 16.25 32.98 25.98
C GLY A 115 16.21 32.89 27.50
N LYS A 116 15.06 33.19 28.09
CA LYS A 116 14.81 32.94 29.51
C LYS A 116 14.47 31.48 29.73
N LEU A 117 15.00 30.91 30.81
CA LEU A 117 14.53 29.64 31.37
C LEU A 117 13.38 29.93 32.33
N LEU A 118 12.19 29.51 31.94
CA LEU A 118 10.95 29.70 32.69
C LEU A 118 10.61 28.46 33.50
N PHE A 119 10.24 28.65 34.75
CA PHE A 119 9.73 27.64 35.67
C PHE A 119 8.21 27.75 35.74
N TYR A 120 7.55 26.60 35.63
CA TYR A 120 6.11 26.40 35.78
C TYR A 120 5.87 25.24 36.74
N ILE A 121 4.72 25.24 37.41
CA ILE A 121 4.34 24.15 38.31
C ILE A 121 2.88 23.75 38.11
N ASP A 122 2.67 22.50 37.69
CA ASP A 122 1.37 21.83 37.80
C ASP A 122 1.22 21.33 39.23
N GLN A 123 0.61 22.15 40.08
CA GLN A 123 0.45 21.86 41.52
C GLN A 123 -0.46 20.67 41.77
N ASN A 124 -1.48 20.48 40.93
CA ASN A 124 -2.53 19.49 41.18
C ASN A 124 -2.20 18.14 40.56
N ARG A 125 -1.42 18.11 39.46
CA ARG A 125 -1.00 16.89 38.74
C ARG A 125 -2.15 15.94 38.39
N ASN A 126 -3.36 16.48 38.26
CA ASN A 126 -4.59 15.73 38.05
C ASN A 126 -5.40 16.26 36.85
N GLY A 127 -4.78 17.12 36.02
CA GLY A 127 -5.43 17.73 34.87
C GLY A 127 -6.38 18.89 35.22
N THR A 128 -6.27 19.47 36.42
CA THR A 128 -7.03 20.66 36.82
C THR A 128 -6.09 21.83 37.14
N GLY A 129 -6.57 23.06 36.91
CA GLY A 129 -5.77 24.27 37.08
C GLY A 129 -5.04 24.71 35.81
N ASP A 130 -4.46 25.90 35.87
CA ASP A 130 -3.64 26.50 34.81
C ASP A 130 -2.24 26.77 35.36
N VAL A 131 -1.20 26.42 34.59
CA VAL A 131 0.19 26.68 34.93
C VAL A 131 0.65 28.11 34.56
N GLY A 132 -0.20 28.94 33.95
CA GLY A 132 0.10 30.18 33.20
C GLY A 132 0.90 31.34 33.83
N ASN A 133 1.48 31.22 35.03
CA ASN A 133 2.31 32.26 35.65
C ASN A 133 3.76 31.78 35.88
N PRO A 134 4.62 31.80 34.85
CA PRO A 134 6.00 31.35 35.02
C PRO A 134 6.86 32.32 35.81
N THR A 135 7.88 31.79 36.47
CA THR A 135 9.01 32.59 36.96
C THR A 135 10.22 32.39 36.06
N ASP A 136 10.92 33.47 35.74
CA ASP A 136 12.21 33.37 35.04
C ASP A 136 13.28 32.97 36.05
N ILE A 137 13.76 31.74 35.93
CA ILE A 137 14.78 31.15 36.81
C ILE A 137 16.14 31.05 36.14
N GLY A 138 16.30 31.40 34.85
CA GLY A 138 17.59 31.24 34.17
C GLY A 138 18.54 32.42 34.38
N GLU A 139 19.82 32.15 34.56
CA GLU A 139 20.89 33.11 34.25
C GLU A 139 21.44 32.86 32.84
N GLY A 140 21.71 33.93 32.08
CA GLY A 140 22.23 33.84 30.71
C GLY A 140 21.18 33.61 29.62
N ASP A 141 21.63 33.42 28.38
CA ASP A 141 20.78 33.17 27.21
C ASP A 141 20.72 31.66 26.91
N TRP A 142 19.57 31.05 27.26
CA TRP A 142 19.35 29.62 27.13
C TRP A 142 19.08 29.15 25.69
N ARG A 143 18.94 30.06 24.72
CA ARG A 143 18.76 29.70 23.29
C ARG A 143 20.04 29.20 22.64
N LEU A 144 21.18 29.48 23.27
CA LEU A 144 22.51 29.10 22.77
C LEU A 144 22.73 27.58 22.82
N TYR A 145 21.93 26.85 23.60
CA TYR A 145 22.02 25.40 23.71
C TYR A 145 21.24 24.70 22.60
N ARG A 146 21.83 23.63 22.08
CA ARG A 146 21.26 22.78 21.02
C ARG A 146 20.18 21.86 21.58
N PHE A 147 20.40 21.33 22.78
CA PHE A 147 19.44 20.51 23.52
C PHE A 147 19.42 20.96 24.97
N VAL A 148 18.23 20.99 25.57
CA VAL A 148 18.05 21.21 27.01
C VAL A 148 17.01 20.23 27.50
N PHE A 149 17.33 19.48 28.55
CA PHE A 149 16.45 18.49 29.17
C PHE A 149 16.80 18.35 30.65
N ALA A 150 15.90 17.78 31.45
CA ALA A 150 16.16 17.56 32.87
C ALA A 150 15.88 16.12 33.29
N ASP A 151 16.48 15.71 34.40
CA ASP A 151 16.06 14.51 35.12
C ASP A 151 14.94 14.81 36.11
N HIS A 152 14.36 13.75 36.70
CA HIS A 152 13.32 13.86 37.73
C HIS A 152 13.83 14.42 39.07
N ASN A 153 15.14 14.66 39.20
CA ASN A 153 15.78 15.25 40.37
C ASN A 153 16.15 16.73 40.14
N ARG A 154 15.64 17.35 39.07
CA ARG A 154 15.85 18.76 38.70
C ARG A 154 17.30 19.09 38.33
N ALA A 155 18.11 18.10 37.97
CA ALA A 155 19.35 18.34 37.24
C ALA A 155 19.00 18.70 35.80
N ILE A 156 19.44 19.87 35.35
CA ILE A 156 19.21 20.36 34.00
C ILE A 156 20.48 20.15 33.21
N TYR A 157 20.36 19.37 32.14
CA TYR A 157 21.41 19.07 31.19
C TYR A 157 21.24 19.92 29.95
N ALA A 158 22.35 20.42 29.43
CA ALA A 158 22.38 21.17 28.20
C ALA A 158 23.49 20.64 27.29
N VAL A 159 23.28 20.70 25.98
CA VAL A 159 24.30 20.42 24.98
C VAL A 159 24.60 21.70 24.24
N ASP A 160 25.84 22.17 24.28
CA ASP A 160 26.23 23.40 23.59
C ASP A 160 26.37 23.21 22.07
N GLY A 161 26.66 24.29 21.35
CA GLY A 161 26.88 24.26 19.89
C GLY A 161 28.08 23.41 19.45
N SER A 162 28.99 23.05 20.36
CA SER A 162 30.15 22.19 20.09
C SER A 162 29.86 20.70 20.36
N GLY A 163 28.72 20.39 20.98
CA GLY A 163 28.33 19.04 21.35
C GLY A 163 28.79 18.61 22.75
N GLN A 164 29.31 19.54 23.57
CA GLN A 164 29.67 19.23 24.96
C GLN A 164 28.43 19.13 25.83
N LEU A 165 28.43 18.17 26.76
CA LEU A 165 27.40 18.03 27.78
C LEU A 165 27.73 18.92 28.98
N LEU A 166 26.78 19.78 29.33
CA LEU A 166 26.82 20.65 30.49
C LEU A 166 25.70 20.29 31.46
N ILE A 167 25.88 20.59 32.74
CA ILE A 167 24.93 20.35 33.82
C ILE A 167 24.82 21.59 34.72
N THR A 168 23.61 21.86 35.15
CA THR A 168 23.29 22.72 36.30
C THR A 168 22.14 22.08 37.08
N ARG A 169 21.72 22.68 38.19
CA ARG A 169 20.65 22.15 39.03
C ARG A 169 19.74 23.28 39.50
N ASP A 170 18.44 23.04 39.42
CA ASP A 170 17.49 23.81 40.22
C ASP A 170 17.46 23.22 41.63
N GLU A 171 18.22 23.84 42.52
CA GLU A 171 18.39 23.38 43.90
C GLU A 171 17.07 23.43 44.69
N GLN A 172 16.25 24.46 44.44
CA GLN A 172 15.04 24.70 45.22
C GLN A 172 13.79 24.09 44.59
N GLY A 173 13.67 24.08 43.26
CA GLY A 173 12.51 23.54 42.54
C GLY A 173 11.20 24.24 42.88
N ASN A 174 11.27 25.50 43.31
CA ASN A 174 10.12 26.30 43.73
C ASN A 174 9.99 27.61 42.93
N GLY A 175 10.84 27.80 41.91
CA GLY A 175 10.80 28.97 41.04
C GLY A 175 11.36 30.27 41.66
N THR A 176 11.94 30.23 42.86
CA THR A 176 12.39 31.44 43.59
C THR A 176 13.87 31.79 43.43
N VAL A 177 14.71 30.80 43.10
CA VAL A 177 16.16 30.98 42.96
C VAL A 177 16.56 30.84 41.50
N LYS A 178 17.46 31.73 41.08
CA LYS A 178 18.08 31.68 39.76
C LYS A 178 19.02 30.46 39.66
N VAL A 179 18.91 29.74 38.56
CA VAL A 179 19.76 28.64 38.14
C VAL A 179 20.93 29.23 37.36
N ALA A 180 22.14 28.96 37.86
CA ALA A 180 23.38 29.38 37.22
C ALA A 180 23.55 28.70 35.84
N PRO A 181 24.35 29.31 34.93
CA PRO A 181 24.62 28.71 33.63
C PRO A 181 25.21 27.29 33.75
N PRO A 182 24.75 26.32 32.92
CA PRO A 182 25.32 24.98 32.86
C PRO A 182 26.85 24.97 32.74
N THR A 183 27.50 24.10 33.52
CA THR A 183 28.94 23.84 33.49
C THR A 183 29.24 22.48 32.87
N ILE A 184 30.37 22.33 32.19
CA ILE A 184 30.78 21.08 31.53
C ILE A 184 30.78 19.91 32.52
N VAL A 185 30.12 18.81 32.16
CA VAL A 185 30.14 17.55 32.92
C VAL A 185 31.55 16.96 32.84
N GLY A 186 32.20 16.78 34.00
CA GLY A 186 33.50 16.10 34.07
C GLY A 186 34.72 16.99 34.32
N SER A 187 34.60 18.08 35.09
CA SER A 187 35.75 18.88 35.56
C SER A 187 36.66 18.18 36.58
N GLY A 188 36.74 16.83 36.57
CA GLY A 188 37.70 16.06 37.34
C GLY A 188 38.97 15.85 36.51
N GLU A 189 40.05 16.56 36.89
CA GLU A 189 41.43 16.45 36.39
C GLU A 189 41.62 15.73 35.04
N LEU A 190 41.47 16.46 33.94
CA LEU A 190 42.19 16.10 32.72
C LEU A 190 43.67 16.32 33.00
N ARG A 191 44.44 15.22 33.13
CA ARG A 191 45.90 15.26 33.06
C ARG A 191 46.29 15.93 31.74
N SER A 192 46.61 17.22 31.81
CA SER A 192 47.11 17.96 30.67
C SER A 192 48.48 17.38 30.32
N THR A 193 48.55 16.64 29.23
CA THR A 193 49.77 16.59 28.42
C THR A 193 49.49 17.53 27.25
N ALA A 194 50.15 18.68 27.25
CA ALA A 194 50.14 19.57 26.11
C ALA A 194 50.77 18.83 24.92
N GLN A 195 49.93 18.27 24.05
CA GLN A 195 50.37 17.87 22.72
C GLN A 195 50.42 19.13 21.86
N MET A 196 51.60 19.41 21.32
CA MET A 196 51.78 20.42 20.29
C MET A 196 50.74 20.20 19.19
N MET A 197 49.96 21.24 18.94
CA MET A 197 48.92 21.27 17.91
C MET A 197 49.59 21.09 16.55
N ASN A 198 49.42 19.90 15.97
CA ASN A 198 49.99 19.55 14.68
C ASN A 198 49.22 20.29 13.59
N LEU A 199 49.88 21.27 12.96
CA LEU A 199 49.29 22.09 11.90
C LEU A 199 48.81 21.26 10.69
N ALA A 200 49.37 20.07 10.46
CA ALA A 200 48.87 19.15 9.44
C ALA A 200 47.51 18.55 9.83
N ASP A 201 47.30 18.25 11.11
CA ASP A 201 46.03 17.74 11.62
C ASP A 201 44.97 18.84 11.62
N VAL A 202 45.34 20.08 11.94
CA VAL A 202 44.44 21.24 11.84
C VAL A 202 44.05 21.53 10.40
N SER A 203 45.02 21.51 9.47
CA SER A 203 44.76 21.69 8.04
C SER A 203 43.82 20.62 7.50
N SER A 204 44.06 19.35 7.84
CA SER A 204 43.19 18.26 7.41
C SER A 204 41.77 18.38 7.99
N GLN A 205 41.64 18.81 9.24
CA GLN A 205 40.33 19.07 9.85
C GLN A 205 39.60 20.25 9.23
N ILE A 206 40.30 21.35 8.92
CA ILE A 206 39.70 22.51 8.24
C ILE A 206 39.25 22.12 6.83
N LEU A 207 40.07 21.41 6.06
CA LEU A 207 39.70 20.92 4.73
C LEU A 207 38.52 19.94 4.79
N GLN A 208 38.44 19.07 5.80
CA GLN A 208 37.27 18.22 6.02
C GLN A 208 36.01 19.00 6.40
N ARG A 209 36.14 20.10 7.16
CA ARG A 209 35.01 20.95 7.55
C ARG A 209 34.58 21.92 6.47
N LEU A 210 35.45 22.23 5.52
CA LEU A 210 35.15 23.01 4.31
C LEU A 210 34.76 22.13 3.12
N ASN A 211 34.70 20.81 3.30
CA ASN A 211 34.29 19.90 2.23
C ASN A 211 32.85 20.26 1.78
N PRO A 212 32.63 20.64 0.51
CA PRO A 212 31.33 20.99 -0.03
C PRO A 212 30.26 19.91 0.22
N ASP A 213 30.63 18.64 0.10
CA ASP A 213 29.70 17.51 0.27
C ASP A 213 29.07 17.48 1.67
N ARG A 214 29.80 17.94 2.70
CA ARG A 214 29.31 18.01 4.09
C ARG A 214 28.59 19.32 4.40
N THR A 215 29.15 20.43 3.92
CA THR A 215 28.69 21.78 4.29
C THR A 215 27.43 22.18 3.54
N VAL A 216 27.30 21.82 2.27
CA VAL A 216 26.11 22.10 1.46
C VAL A 216 24.92 21.26 1.94
N ALA A 217 25.15 19.99 2.29
CA ALA A 217 24.13 19.07 2.82
C ALA A 217 23.52 19.58 4.11
N SER A 218 24.39 19.92 5.07
CA SER A 218 23.97 20.46 6.37
C SER A 218 23.21 21.78 6.23
N ARG A 219 23.57 22.61 5.24
CA ARG A 219 22.90 23.89 5.00
C ARG A 219 21.53 23.74 4.35
N ILE A 220 21.38 22.87 3.36
CA ILE A 220 20.11 22.67 2.64
C ILE A 220 19.08 21.98 3.55
N SER A 221 19.50 20.95 4.29
CA SER A 221 18.65 20.26 5.29
C SER A 221 18.19 21.16 6.44
N ALA A 222 18.94 22.21 6.77
CA ALA A 222 18.50 23.22 7.76
C ALA A 222 17.46 24.21 7.19
N VAL A 223 17.32 24.29 5.86
CA VAL A 223 16.45 25.27 5.18
C VAL A 223 15.18 24.62 4.62
N VAL A 224 15.23 23.35 4.23
CA VAL A 224 14.13 22.65 3.54
C VAL A 224 13.60 21.50 4.41
N SER A 225 12.32 21.57 4.77
CA SER A 225 11.56 20.50 5.42
C SER A 225 10.64 19.84 4.39
N LEU A 226 11.03 18.69 3.84
CA LEU A 226 10.18 17.91 2.91
C LEU A 226 9.37 16.88 3.70
N ALA A 227 8.06 16.81 3.43
CA ALA A 227 7.16 15.86 4.05
C ALA A 227 6.92 14.67 3.11
N GLY A 228 7.30 13.46 3.53
CA GLY A 228 6.68 12.22 3.04
C GLY A 228 7.21 11.60 1.75
N THR A 229 8.51 11.34 1.61
CA THR A 229 9.03 10.41 0.60
C THR A 229 10.10 9.49 1.19
N ASP A 230 10.00 8.18 0.91
CA ASP A 230 11.08 7.22 1.12
C ASP A 230 12.30 7.70 0.33
N MET A 231 13.38 8.04 1.04
CA MET A 231 14.64 8.48 0.44
C MET A 231 15.38 7.24 -0.12
N PRO A 232 15.58 7.09 -1.44
CA PRO A 232 16.52 6.11 -1.95
C PRO A 232 17.95 6.57 -1.68
N THR A 233 18.86 5.60 -1.69
CA THR A 233 20.20 5.62 -1.13
C THR A 233 21.23 6.57 -1.78
N SER A 234 22.17 7.02 -0.94
CA SER A 234 23.55 7.48 -1.16
C SER A 234 23.86 8.98 -1.09
N ASP A 235 22.97 9.88 -1.52
CA ASP A 235 23.23 11.34 -1.46
C ASP A 235 22.06 12.12 -0.80
N PRO A 236 22.25 12.70 0.40
CA PRO A 236 21.21 13.46 1.11
C PRO A 236 20.90 14.85 0.51
N LEU A 237 21.66 15.29 -0.51
CA LEU A 237 21.41 16.54 -1.23
C LEU A 237 20.68 16.38 -2.55
N GLU A 238 20.41 15.14 -2.93
CA GLU A 238 19.81 14.86 -4.20
C GLU A 238 18.39 15.45 -4.24
N PRO A 239 18.07 16.32 -5.21
CA PRO A 239 16.74 16.90 -5.30
C PRO A 239 15.70 15.78 -5.41
N ILE A 240 14.66 15.82 -4.56
CA ILE A 240 13.48 14.96 -4.70
C ILE A 240 12.70 15.48 -5.90
N MET A 241 13.10 15.05 -7.10
CA MET A 241 12.43 15.42 -8.35
C MET A 241 11.24 14.48 -8.51
N ASP A 242 10.05 14.95 -8.13
CA ASP A 242 8.83 14.21 -8.38
C ASP A 242 8.60 14.10 -9.90
N ALA A 243 8.56 12.88 -10.40
CA ALA A 243 8.42 12.58 -11.81
C ALA A 243 6.93 12.31 -12.12
N PRO A 244 6.39 12.80 -13.25
CA PRO A 244 5.01 12.52 -13.60
C PRO A 244 4.80 11.03 -13.81
N VAL A 245 3.75 10.48 -13.19
CA VAL A 245 3.35 9.08 -13.37
C VAL A 245 2.15 9.02 -14.31
N PHE A 246 2.27 8.20 -15.35
CA PHE A 246 1.19 7.95 -16.29
C PHE A 246 0.57 6.58 -15.98
N PRO A 247 -0.71 6.55 -15.55
CA PRO A 247 -1.39 5.29 -15.28
C PRO A 247 -1.77 4.56 -16.57
N GLN A 248 -1.67 5.19 -17.75
CA GLN A 248 -2.12 4.58 -19.00
C GLN A 248 -1.39 3.25 -19.27
N PRO A 249 -2.12 2.17 -19.57
CA PRO A 249 -1.53 0.89 -19.94
C PRO A 249 -0.92 0.96 -21.35
N MET A 250 0.34 0.57 -21.49
CA MET A 250 1.11 0.81 -22.71
C MET A 250 0.97 -0.26 -23.80
N TYR A 251 0.31 -1.39 -23.54
CA TYR A 251 0.02 -2.38 -24.59
C TYR A 251 -0.89 -1.79 -25.68
N GLU A 252 -1.75 -0.82 -25.34
CA GLU A 252 -2.64 -0.16 -26.31
C GLU A 252 -1.86 0.66 -27.32
N ALA A 253 -0.87 1.43 -26.86
CA ALA A 253 0.01 2.21 -27.72
C ALA A 253 0.82 1.30 -28.65
N LEU A 254 1.32 0.16 -28.13
CA LEU A 254 2.02 -0.82 -28.96
C LEU A 254 1.09 -1.45 -30.01
N ARG A 255 -0.13 -1.80 -29.61
CA ARG A 255 -1.17 -2.34 -30.51
C ARG A 255 -1.54 -1.36 -31.62
N GLU A 256 -1.66 -0.07 -31.31
CA GLU A 256 -1.95 0.97 -32.30
C GLU A 256 -0.83 1.13 -33.33
N LEU A 257 0.42 0.94 -32.91
CA LEU A 257 1.56 0.92 -33.82
C LEU A 257 1.55 -0.31 -34.74
N SER A 258 1.42 -1.51 -34.16
CA SER A 258 1.24 -2.76 -34.89
C SER A 258 0.79 -3.90 -33.98
N GLN A 259 -0.24 -4.63 -34.40
CA GLN A 259 -0.73 -5.81 -33.67
C GLN A 259 0.29 -6.96 -33.66
N ASP A 260 1.15 -7.05 -34.68
CA ASP A 260 2.16 -8.10 -34.83
C ASP A 260 3.31 -7.95 -33.81
N LEU A 261 3.52 -6.74 -33.30
CA LEU A 261 4.51 -6.48 -32.24
C LEU A 261 4.05 -7.00 -30.87
N LEU A 262 2.74 -7.07 -30.65
CA LEU A 262 2.18 -7.57 -29.39
C LEU A 262 2.08 -9.10 -29.39
N PHE A 263 1.59 -9.68 -30.50
CA PHE A 263 1.47 -11.13 -30.68
C PHE A 263 2.12 -11.56 -32.01
N PRO A 264 3.46 -11.76 -32.02
CA PRO A 264 4.12 -12.27 -33.20
C PRO A 264 3.64 -13.70 -33.51
N GLY A 265 3.30 -13.97 -34.78
CA GLY A 265 2.81 -15.29 -35.20
C GLY A 265 1.31 -15.50 -35.03
N LEU A 266 0.54 -14.46 -34.66
CA LEU A 266 -0.92 -14.53 -34.57
C LEU A 266 -1.57 -14.95 -35.90
N GLU A 267 -0.95 -14.61 -37.04
CA GLU A 267 -1.33 -15.02 -38.38
C GLU A 267 -1.38 -16.55 -38.57
N HIS A 268 -0.62 -17.31 -37.78
CA HIS A 268 -0.58 -18.77 -37.83
C HIS A 268 -1.65 -19.43 -36.96
N VAL A 269 -2.29 -18.69 -36.06
CA VAL A 269 -3.37 -19.21 -35.20
C VAL A 269 -4.67 -19.27 -36.00
N PRO A 270 -5.28 -20.44 -36.25
CA PRO A 270 -6.51 -20.51 -37.04
C PRO A 270 -7.69 -19.76 -36.38
N GLN A 271 -8.73 -19.50 -37.17
CA GLN A 271 -9.98 -18.95 -36.63
C GLN A 271 -10.71 -20.02 -35.80
N ASN A 272 -11.42 -19.59 -34.75
CA ASN A 272 -12.10 -20.45 -33.78
C ASN A 272 -11.13 -21.32 -32.96
N THR A 273 -10.07 -20.69 -32.45
CA THR A 273 -9.05 -21.33 -31.63
C THR A 273 -9.01 -20.70 -30.24
N VAL A 274 -8.83 -21.56 -29.24
CA VAL A 274 -8.48 -21.17 -27.88
C VAL A 274 -7.09 -21.74 -27.59
N ALA A 275 -6.19 -20.91 -27.09
CA ALA A 275 -4.82 -21.30 -26.79
C ALA A 275 -4.32 -20.63 -25.51
N LEU A 276 -3.35 -21.26 -24.85
CA LEU A 276 -2.64 -20.65 -23.74
C LEU A 276 -1.25 -20.19 -24.18
N LEU A 277 -0.90 -18.98 -23.78
CA LEU A 277 0.37 -18.34 -24.09
C LEU A 277 1.09 -17.95 -22.81
N LYS A 278 2.41 -17.93 -22.86
CA LYS A 278 3.24 -17.42 -21.76
C LYS A 278 3.61 -15.96 -22.02
N THR A 279 3.49 -15.15 -20.98
CA THR A 279 3.92 -13.75 -21.05
C THR A 279 5.45 -13.66 -21.16
N ASN A 280 5.94 -12.85 -22.11
CA ASN A 280 7.38 -12.58 -22.22
C ASN A 280 7.77 -11.39 -21.34
N THR A 281 8.03 -11.65 -20.06
CA THR A 281 8.40 -10.61 -19.08
C THR A 281 9.65 -9.84 -19.49
N LYS A 282 10.62 -10.49 -20.17
CA LYS A 282 11.83 -9.82 -20.67
C LYS A 282 11.48 -8.73 -21.69
N PHE A 283 10.56 -9.03 -22.59
CA PHE A 283 10.08 -8.06 -23.58
C PHE A 283 9.38 -6.89 -22.89
N ILE A 284 8.45 -7.17 -21.98
CA ILE A 284 7.70 -6.14 -21.24
C ILE A 284 8.64 -5.21 -20.48
N GLU A 285 9.58 -5.76 -19.72
CA GLU A 285 10.58 -4.97 -18.99
C GLU A 285 11.42 -4.13 -19.96
N SER A 286 11.93 -4.72 -21.05
CA SER A 286 12.76 -3.99 -22.02
C SER A 286 12.01 -2.85 -22.71
N PHE A 287 10.73 -3.07 -23.02
CA PHE A 287 9.86 -2.09 -23.65
C PHE A 287 9.57 -0.93 -22.70
N LEU A 288 9.18 -1.21 -21.45
CA LEU A 288 8.91 -0.18 -20.45
C LEU A 288 10.19 0.59 -20.07
N VAL A 289 11.33 -0.07 -19.95
CA VAL A 289 12.62 0.60 -19.72
C VAL A 289 12.94 1.55 -20.88
N GLY A 290 12.80 1.09 -22.13
CA GLY A 290 13.02 1.94 -23.31
C GLY A 290 12.09 3.15 -23.36
N LEU A 291 10.80 2.93 -23.07
CA LEU A 291 9.80 4.01 -23.03
C LEU A 291 10.11 5.05 -21.94
N ASN A 292 10.48 4.59 -20.74
CA ASN A 292 10.88 5.48 -19.64
C ASN A 292 12.18 6.26 -19.97
N ALA A 293 13.14 5.61 -20.64
CA ALA A 293 14.37 6.27 -21.07
C ALA A 293 14.13 7.35 -22.14
N GLU A 294 13.26 7.10 -23.11
CA GLU A 294 12.95 8.14 -24.11
C GLU A 294 12.09 9.26 -23.52
N MET A 295 11.17 8.95 -22.61
CA MET A 295 10.39 9.96 -21.89
C MET A 295 11.28 10.85 -21.00
N SER A 296 12.28 10.28 -20.33
CA SER A 296 13.23 11.06 -19.53
C SER A 296 14.07 12.02 -20.37
N ARG A 297 14.44 11.62 -21.59
CA ARG A 297 15.15 12.45 -22.56
C ARG A 297 14.28 13.57 -23.10
N GLU A 298 13.01 13.28 -23.43
CA GLU A 298 12.06 14.28 -23.91
C GLU A 298 11.74 15.32 -22.82
N LEU A 299 11.52 14.89 -21.57
CA LEU A 299 11.30 15.80 -20.45
C LEU A 299 12.51 16.71 -20.21
N LEU A 300 13.72 16.15 -20.25
CA LEU A 300 14.95 16.95 -20.16
C LEU A 300 15.04 17.97 -21.32
N TRP A 301 14.75 17.55 -22.55
CA TRP A 301 14.78 18.42 -23.73
C TRP A 301 13.77 19.57 -23.62
N ARG A 302 12.59 19.33 -23.04
CA ARG A 302 11.57 20.35 -22.78
C ARG A 302 11.87 21.25 -21.58
N GLY A 303 13.00 21.06 -20.91
CA GLY A 303 13.36 21.82 -19.70
C GLY A 303 12.49 21.48 -18.49
N TYR A 304 11.83 20.32 -18.50
CA TYR A 304 11.13 19.83 -17.30
C TYR A 304 12.16 19.52 -16.22
N PRO A 305 11.91 19.91 -14.96
CA PRO A 305 12.77 19.54 -13.84
C PRO A 305 12.73 18.02 -13.63
N THR A 306 13.71 17.29 -14.18
CA THR A 306 13.88 15.84 -13.97
C THR A 306 15.35 15.50 -13.74
N ASP A 307 15.59 14.51 -12.88
CA ASP A 307 16.89 13.86 -12.68
C ASP A 307 17.09 12.63 -13.57
N GLN A 308 16.12 12.37 -14.47
CA GLN A 308 16.05 11.23 -15.39
C GLN A 308 15.93 9.84 -14.73
N ARG A 309 15.77 9.76 -13.40
CA ARG A 309 15.64 8.48 -12.66
C ARG A 309 14.19 8.11 -12.36
N GLY A 310 13.27 9.03 -12.61
CA GLY A 310 11.83 8.79 -12.51
C GLY A 310 11.34 7.61 -13.35
N THR A 311 10.32 6.91 -12.85
CA THR A 311 9.62 5.85 -13.59
C THR A 311 8.22 6.32 -13.95
N TYR A 312 8.10 6.88 -15.14
CA TYR A 312 6.90 7.50 -15.70
C TYR A 312 5.82 6.47 -16.09
N PHE A 313 6.23 5.34 -16.68
CA PHE A 313 5.33 4.29 -17.15
C PHE A 313 5.63 2.98 -16.43
N ARG A 314 4.63 2.44 -15.74
CA ARG A 314 4.76 1.20 -14.93
C ARG A 314 3.76 0.10 -15.30
N HIS A 315 2.82 0.42 -16.19
CA HIS A 315 1.74 -0.45 -16.61
C HIS A 315 1.89 -0.75 -18.11
N PHE A 316 2.17 -2.00 -18.42
CA PHE A 316 2.05 -2.53 -19.77
C PHE A 316 0.62 -2.99 -20.00
N TRP A 317 0.07 -3.84 -19.12
CA TRP A 317 -1.28 -4.36 -19.24
C TRP A 317 -2.33 -3.46 -18.58
N ASP A 318 -3.57 -3.52 -19.06
CA ASP A 318 -4.71 -2.87 -18.40
C ASP A 318 -5.22 -3.74 -17.25
N SER A 319 -4.60 -3.59 -16.08
CA SER A 319 -4.98 -4.24 -14.82
C SER A 319 -5.93 -3.40 -13.96
N PHE A 320 -6.51 -2.32 -14.51
CA PHE A 320 -7.32 -1.37 -13.74
C PHE A 320 -8.68 -1.91 -13.28
N ALA A 321 -9.09 -3.09 -13.76
CA ALA A 321 -10.43 -3.63 -13.55
C ALA A 321 -10.76 -4.00 -12.09
N ASP A 322 -9.77 -4.40 -11.27
CA ASP A 322 -10.01 -4.94 -9.92
C ASP A 322 -9.62 -3.99 -8.77
N GLY A 323 -9.31 -2.72 -9.06
CA GLY A 323 -8.93 -1.73 -8.04
C GLY A 323 -7.58 -1.99 -7.34
N ASN A 324 -6.92 -3.11 -7.66
CA ASN A 324 -5.60 -3.46 -7.18
C ASN A 324 -4.57 -3.11 -8.26
N GLN A 325 -4.01 -1.91 -8.17
CA GLN A 325 -3.11 -1.31 -9.15
C GLN A 325 -1.70 -1.93 -9.04
N LEU A 326 -1.56 -3.22 -9.32
CA LEU A 326 -0.26 -3.85 -9.41
C LEU A 326 0.43 -3.38 -10.70
N ALA A 327 1.55 -2.69 -10.52
CA ALA A 327 2.43 -2.31 -11.62
C ALA A 327 3.12 -3.55 -12.20
N ASP A 328 3.25 -3.59 -13.53
CA ASP A 328 3.99 -4.66 -14.21
C ASP A 328 5.49 -4.58 -13.87
N ILE A 329 6.00 -3.39 -13.54
CA ILE A 329 7.38 -3.19 -13.09
C ILE A 329 7.50 -2.38 -11.81
N ASP A 330 8.54 -2.71 -11.03
CA ASP A 330 9.00 -1.87 -9.94
C ASP A 330 9.65 -0.58 -10.44
N ALA A 331 9.82 0.40 -9.56
CA ALA A 331 10.47 1.65 -9.91
C ALA A 331 11.90 1.36 -10.40
N ILE A 332 12.26 1.81 -11.60
CA ILE A 332 13.51 1.42 -12.27
C ILE A 332 14.74 1.79 -11.44
N HIS A 333 14.69 2.91 -10.71
CA HIS A 333 15.79 3.34 -9.85
C HIS A 333 16.06 2.42 -8.64
N THR A 334 15.11 1.53 -8.27
CA THR A 334 15.29 0.55 -7.19
C THR A 334 15.73 -0.82 -7.70
N TRP A 335 15.85 -1.00 -9.03
CA TRP A 335 16.24 -2.27 -9.61
C TRP A 335 17.66 -2.64 -9.18
N GLN A 336 17.79 -3.87 -8.68
CA GLN A 336 19.09 -4.48 -8.45
C GLN A 336 19.69 -4.90 -9.80
N PRO A 337 20.99 -5.23 -9.89
CA PRO A 337 21.63 -5.72 -11.13
C PRO A 337 21.19 -7.16 -11.47
N LEU A 338 19.88 -7.36 -11.61
CA LEU A 338 19.24 -8.60 -12.02
C LEU A 338 19.11 -8.63 -13.54
N GLN A 339 18.92 -9.83 -14.09
CA GLN A 339 18.63 -9.99 -15.51
C GLN A 339 17.23 -9.44 -15.83
N LEU A 340 17.04 -8.94 -17.06
CA LEU A 340 15.70 -8.62 -17.56
C LEU A 340 14.79 -9.85 -17.44
N GLY A 341 13.54 -9.59 -17.09
CA GLY A 341 12.49 -10.55 -16.74
C GLY A 341 12.45 -10.95 -15.27
N LYS A 342 13.22 -10.28 -14.39
CA LYS A 342 13.29 -10.54 -12.94
C LYS A 342 12.99 -9.30 -12.08
N ASN A 343 12.57 -8.19 -12.70
CA ASN A 343 12.28 -6.91 -12.03
C ASN A 343 10.79 -6.55 -12.09
N ALA A 344 9.96 -7.47 -12.60
CA ALA A 344 8.52 -7.34 -12.63
C ALA A 344 7.92 -7.48 -11.22
N GLY A 345 6.93 -6.64 -10.90
CA GLY A 345 6.16 -6.73 -9.66
C GLY A 345 5.20 -7.92 -9.64
N THR A 346 4.90 -8.49 -10.81
CA THR A 346 3.99 -9.64 -10.99
C THR A 346 4.75 -10.89 -11.41
N GLY A 347 4.32 -12.05 -10.91
CA GLY A 347 4.90 -13.36 -11.24
C GLY A 347 4.70 -13.78 -12.70
N GLU A 348 5.08 -15.02 -13.04
CA GLU A 348 4.78 -15.56 -14.37
C GLU A 348 3.27 -15.65 -14.57
N GLN A 349 2.78 -15.04 -15.65
CA GLN A 349 1.36 -15.01 -16.00
C GLN A 349 1.11 -15.79 -17.28
N ILE A 350 0.04 -16.58 -17.27
CA ILE A 350 -0.49 -17.25 -18.45
C ILE A 350 -1.58 -16.38 -19.09
N VAL A 351 -1.61 -16.36 -20.42
CA VAL A 351 -2.55 -15.57 -21.22
C VAL A 351 -3.43 -16.52 -22.01
N LEU A 352 -4.74 -16.47 -21.76
CA LEU A 352 -5.74 -17.16 -22.57
C LEU A 352 -6.02 -16.34 -23.82
N LEU A 353 -5.71 -16.89 -24.98
CA LEU A 353 -6.02 -16.34 -26.30
C LEU A 353 -7.31 -16.98 -26.82
N LEU A 354 -8.29 -16.16 -27.17
CA LEU A 354 -9.50 -16.57 -27.90
C LEU A 354 -9.55 -15.87 -29.25
N ARG A 355 -9.48 -16.62 -30.33
CA ARG A 355 -9.65 -16.11 -31.70
C ARG A 355 -10.94 -16.65 -32.29
N GLY A 356 -11.89 -15.77 -32.60
CA GLY A 356 -13.12 -16.12 -33.30
C GLY A 356 -14.30 -15.19 -33.00
N GLU A 357 -15.46 -15.50 -33.57
CA GLU A 357 -16.64 -14.65 -33.45
C GLU A 357 -17.38 -14.74 -32.11
N LEU A 358 -17.03 -15.72 -31.26
CA LEU A 358 -17.77 -16.03 -30.03
C LEU A 358 -17.98 -14.79 -29.16
N LEU A 359 -16.90 -14.09 -28.83
CA LEU A 359 -16.94 -12.91 -27.95
C LEU A 359 -17.44 -11.65 -28.66
N ARG A 360 -17.49 -11.66 -29.99
CA ARG A 360 -18.16 -10.62 -30.77
C ARG A 360 -19.68 -10.78 -30.72
N ARG A 361 -20.17 -12.02 -30.76
CA ARG A 361 -21.61 -12.35 -30.65
C ARG A 361 -22.11 -12.32 -29.20
N TYR A 362 -21.25 -12.67 -28.24
CA TYR A 362 -21.54 -12.72 -26.81
C TYR A 362 -20.51 -11.90 -26.02
N PRO A 363 -20.51 -10.56 -26.13
CA PRO A 363 -19.53 -9.71 -25.47
C PRO A 363 -19.58 -9.79 -23.94
N ASN A 364 -20.76 -10.07 -23.38
CA ASN A 364 -20.98 -10.14 -21.94
C ASN A 364 -20.52 -11.47 -21.31
N SER A 365 -20.00 -12.44 -22.08
CA SER A 365 -19.51 -13.71 -21.54
C SER A 365 -18.50 -13.51 -20.43
N VAL A 366 -18.67 -14.26 -19.34
CA VAL A 366 -17.76 -14.30 -18.19
C VAL A 366 -16.69 -15.34 -18.48
N ILE A 367 -15.43 -14.96 -18.30
CA ILE A 367 -14.27 -15.83 -18.51
C ILE A 367 -13.44 -15.82 -17.24
N TYR A 368 -13.12 -17.00 -16.74
CA TYR A 368 -12.39 -17.20 -15.49
C TYR A 368 -11.72 -18.57 -15.48
N ALA A 369 -10.78 -18.81 -14.57
CA ALA A 369 -10.16 -20.11 -14.36
C ALA A 369 -10.69 -20.74 -13.06
N VAL A 370 -10.85 -22.06 -13.06
CA VAL A 370 -11.30 -22.85 -11.90
C VAL A 370 -10.33 -24.00 -11.69
N LYS A 371 -9.97 -24.24 -10.43
CA LYS A 371 -9.11 -25.37 -10.08
C LYS A 371 -9.82 -26.68 -10.42
N ALA A 372 -9.08 -27.62 -10.98
CA ALA A 372 -9.62 -28.96 -11.23
C ALA A 372 -9.58 -29.80 -9.95
N GLU A 373 -10.46 -30.78 -9.86
CA GLU A 373 -10.42 -31.87 -8.89
C GLU A 373 -10.49 -33.22 -9.60
N ARG A 374 -9.96 -34.26 -8.97
CA ARG A 374 -10.00 -35.62 -9.53
C ARG A 374 -11.15 -36.39 -8.92
N THR A 375 -12.07 -36.85 -9.78
CA THR A 375 -13.24 -37.65 -9.43
C THR A 375 -13.12 -39.05 -10.04
N GLU A 376 -14.03 -39.96 -9.69
CA GLU A 376 -14.06 -41.33 -10.28
C GLU A 376 -14.25 -41.31 -11.81
N GLY A 377 -14.81 -40.22 -12.37
CA GLY A 377 -15.06 -40.04 -13.80
C GLY A 377 -13.98 -39.29 -14.58
N GLY A 378 -12.92 -38.80 -13.92
CA GLY A 378 -11.86 -38.00 -14.55
C GLY A 378 -11.57 -36.71 -13.78
N LEU A 379 -11.19 -35.65 -14.50
CA LEU A 379 -11.06 -34.31 -13.94
C LEU A 379 -12.41 -33.60 -13.99
N ASP A 380 -12.79 -32.93 -12.90
CA ASP A 380 -13.99 -32.09 -12.80
C ASP A 380 -13.64 -30.71 -12.22
N LEU A 381 -14.59 -29.77 -12.26
CA LEU A 381 -14.45 -28.43 -11.69
C LEU A 381 -14.61 -28.48 -10.17
N LEU A 382 -13.60 -28.02 -9.43
CA LEU A 382 -13.69 -27.87 -7.98
C LEU A 382 -14.69 -26.73 -7.65
N PRO A 383 -15.81 -26.99 -6.96
CA PRO A 383 -16.86 -26.00 -6.74
C PRO A 383 -16.47 -25.03 -5.62
N GLY A 384 -16.79 -23.74 -5.80
CA GLY A 384 -16.64 -22.70 -4.77
C GLY A 384 -15.88 -21.47 -5.28
N PRO A 385 -16.31 -20.25 -4.94
CA PRO A 385 -15.68 -19.01 -5.43
C PRO A 385 -14.20 -18.85 -5.03
N GLU A 386 -13.78 -19.47 -3.94
CA GLU A 386 -12.38 -19.49 -3.47
C GLU A 386 -11.44 -20.24 -4.41
N HIS A 387 -11.99 -21.12 -5.26
CA HIS A 387 -11.28 -21.91 -6.24
C HIS A 387 -11.34 -21.30 -7.65
N GLU A 388 -11.96 -20.12 -7.77
CA GLU A 388 -12.02 -19.34 -8.99
C GLU A 388 -10.90 -18.29 -9.04
N ARG A 389 -10.43 -18.01 -10.25
CA ARG A 389 -9.45 -16.97 -10.56
C ARG A 389 -9.96 -16.14 -11.73
N HIS A 390 -10.12 -14.85 -11.48
CA HIS A 390 -10.52 -13.88 -12.49
C HIS A 390 -9.30 -13.32 -13.23
N PRO A 391 -9.48 -12.86 -14.48
CA PRO A 391 -8.38 -12.33 -15.26
C PRO A 391 -7.87 -11.01 -14.67
N LEU A 392 -6.55 -10.88 -14.56
CA LEU A 392 -5.86 -9.67 -14.11
C LEU A 392 -6.00 -8.52 -15.11
N PHE A 393 -6.03 -8.86 -16.41
CA PHE A 393 -6.19 -7.90 -17.49
C PHE A 393 -6.94 -8.54 -18.66
N ARG A 394 -7.57 -7.70 -19.49
CA ARG A 394 -8.29 -8.11 -20.68
C ARG A 394 -8.03 -7.14 -21.82
N GLY A 395 -7.72 -7.66 -22.99
CA GLY A 395 -7.51 -6.86 -24.19
C GLY A 395 -8.13 -7.48 -25.43
N THR A 396 -8.24 -6.66 -26.50
CA THR A 396 -8.78 -7.10 -27.79
C THR A 396 -7.92 -6.60 -28.94
N LEU A 397 -7.81 -7.44 -29.97
CA LEU A 397 -7.15 -7.18 -31.24
C LEU A 397 -8.16 -7.35 -32.37
N LYS A 398 -8.12 -6.44 -33.33
CA LYS A 398 -9.01 -6.49 -34.49
C LYS A 398 -8.53 -7.58 -35.45
N PRO A 399 -9.45 -8.33 -36.08
CA PRO A 399 -10.90 -8.17 -36.01
C PRO A 399 -11.60 -9.00 -34.91
N ASP A 400 -10.99 -10.09 -34.42
CA ASP A 400 -11.70 -11.16 -33.71
C ASP A 400 -10.88 -11.86 -32.62
N VAL A 401 -9.91 -11.17 -32.03
CA VAL A 401 -9.03 -11.75 -31.00
C VAL A 401 -9.27 -11.07 -29.66
N THR A 402 -9.46 -11.86 -28.62
CA THR A 402 -9.50 -11.44 -27.21
C THR A 402 -8.45 -12.20 -26.45
N PHE A 403 -7.75 -11.54 -25.54
CA PHE A 403 -6.78 -12.19 -24.66
C PHE A 403 -7.01 -11.76 -23.21
N LEU A 404 -6.77 -12.68 -22.28
CA LEU A 404 -6.96 -12.46 -20.86
C LEU A 404 -5.78 -13.05 -20.07
N GLY A 405 -5.18 -12.25 -19.19
CA GLY A 405 -4.07 -12.70 -18.35
C GLY A 405 -4.55 -13.21 -17.00
N PHE A 406 -3.94 -14.27 -16.49
CA PHE A 406 -4.24 -14.87 -15.19
C PHE A 406 -2.98 -14.98 -14.34
N ASP A 407 -3.14 -14.83 -13.03
CA ASP A 407 -2.09 -15.10 -12.03
C ASP A 407 -1.93 -16.61 -11.82
N LEU A 408 -1.44 -17.28 -12.86
CA LEU A 408 -1.18 -18.72 -12.90
C LEU A 408 0.09 -18.96 -13.69
N THR A 409 0.96 -19.80 -13.14
CA THR A 409 2.11 -20.33 -13.86
C THR A 409 1.68 -21.46 -14.80
N GLU A 410 2.50 -21.73 -15.83
CA GLU A 410 2.27 -22.87 -16.74
C GLU A 410 2.18 -24.19 -15.98
N GLN A 411 3.07 -24.41 -15.01
CA GLN A 411 3.14 -25.63 -14.19
C GLN A 411 1.88 -25.83 -13.34
N GLU A 412 1.34 -24.75 -12.79
CA GLU A 412 0.08 -24.81 -12.04
C GLU A 412 -1.08 -25.11 -12.98
N ALA A 413 -1.16 -24.43 -14.13
CA ALA A 413 -2.24 -24.57 -15.08
C ALA A 413 -2.37 -26.00 -15.61
N ILE A 414 -1.27 -26.62 -16.06
CA ILE A 414 -1.26 -27.99 -16.62
C ILE A 414 -1.04 -29.08 -15.56
N GLY A 415 -0.90 -28.71 -14.29
CA GLY A 415 -0.60 -29.66 -13.23
C GLY A 415 -1.66 -30.77 -13.09
N ASP A 416 -1.43 -31.71 -12.18
CA ASP A 416 -2.44 -32.70 -11.80
C ASP A 416 -2.95 -32.34 -10.38
N PRO A 417 -4.19 -31.84 -10.22
CA PRO A 417 -5.29 -31.88 -11.18
C PRO A 417 -5.34 -30.72 -12.20
N GLY A 418 -4.62 -29.61 -11.97
CA GLY A 418 -4.52 -28.49 -12.93
C GLY A 418 -5.66 -27.47 -12.84
N TRP A 419 -5.88 -26.72 -13.93
CA TRP A 419 -6.90 -25.67 -14.02
C TRP A 419 -7.71 -25.78 -15.32
N PHE A 420 -9.00 -25.50 -15.19
CA PHE A 420 -9.91 -25.30 -16.31
C PHE A 420 -10.10 -23.82 -16.58
N PHE A 421 -10.11 -23.43 -17.86
CA PHE A 421 -10.54 -22.11 -18.29
C PHE A 421 -12.00 -22.20 -18.72
N VAL A 422 -12.84 -21.43 -18.04
CA VAL A 422 -14.29 -21.47 -18.18
C VAL A 422 -14.77 -20.27 -18.96
N ILE A 423 -15.57 -20.52 -19.98
CA ILE A 423 -16.32 -19.50 -20.73
C ILE A 423 -17.79 -19.76 -20.43
N GLN A 424 -18.44 -18.80 -19.77
CA GLN A 424 -19.86 -18.91 -19.43
C GLN A 424 -20.66 -17.69 -19.88
N GLN A 425 -21.93 -17.92 -20.16
CA GLN A 425 -22.90 -16.83 -20.31
C GLN A 425 -23.21 -16.19 -18.95
N GLN A 426 -23.61 -14.92 -18.95
CA GLN A 426 -24.02 -14.22 -17.72
C GLN A 426 -25.24 -14.93 -17.09
N PRO A 427 -25.14 -15.38 -15.83
CA PRO A 427 -26.26 -16.04 -15.17
C PRO A 427 -27.47 -15.11 -14.94
N THR A 428 -27.24 -13.80 -14.91
CA THR A 428 -28.25 -12.76 -14.63
C THR A 428 -29.02 -12.31 -15.87
N GLU A 429 -28.75 -12.87 -17.05
CA GLU A 429 -29.46 -12.58 -18.30
C GLU A 429 -30.33 -13.79 -18.72
N PRO A 430 -31.49 -14.03 -18.07
CA PRO A 430 -32.33 -15.17 -18.42
C PRO A 430 -32.85 -15.04 -19.85
N ARG A 431 -32.72 -16.12 -20.62
CA ARG A 431 -33.26 -16.22 -21.98
C ARG A 431 -34.37 -17.24 -22.00
N PHE A 432 -35.42 -16.94 -22.75
CA PHE A 432 -36.51 -17.88 -22.98
C PHE A 432 -36.48 -18.33 -24.44
N GLY A 433 -36.51 -19.63 -24.67
CA GLY A 433 -36.41 -20.22 -25.99
C GLY A 433 -36.28 -21.74 -25.94
N MET A 434 -36.06 -22.32 -27.11
CA MET A 434 -35.82 -23.74 -27.33
C MET A 434 -34.56 -23.88 -28.17
N ASP A 435 -33.93 -25.05 -28.09
CA ASP A 435 -32.72 -25.33 -28.87
C ASP A 435 -32.97 -25.21 -30.38
N ALA A 436 -31.97 -24.72 -31.09
CA ALA A 436 -32.03 -24.55 -32.54
C ALA A 436 -32.35 -25.89 -33.23
N ALA A 437 -33.24 -25.84 -34.22
CA ALA A 437 -33.63 -27.02 -34.96
C ALA A 437 -32.59 -27.40 -36.03
N ASP A 438 -32.14 -28.66 -36.04
CA ASP A 438 -31.34 -29.25 -37.12
C ASP A 438 -32.15 -30.35 -37.82
N PHE A 439 -32.99 -29.95 -38.79
CA PHE A 439 -33.90 -30.85 -39.51
C PHE A 439 -33.20 -31.94 -40.34
N THR A 440 -31.87 -31.98 -40.38
CA THR A 440 -31.11 -33.10 -40.94
C THR A 440 -31.00 -34.30 -39.99
N LYS A 441 -31.29 -34.08 -38.69
CA LYS A 441 -31.22 -35.07 -37.63
C LYS A 441 -32.60 -35.29 -37.00
N GLN A 442 -32.77 -36.44 -36.37
CA GLN A 442 -33.93 -36.72 -35.53
C GLN A 442 -33.96 -35.78 -34.32
N PRO A 443 -35.15 -35.40 -33.83
CA PRO A 443 -35.26 -34.58 -32.64
C PRO A 443 -34.65 -35.31 -31.43
N PRO A 444 -33.94 -34.58 -30.55
CA PRO A 444 -33.35 -35.18 -29.36
C PRO A 444 -34.44 -35.74 -28.45
N PRO A 445 -34.24 -36.90 -27.80
CA PRO A 445 -35.24 -37.47 -26.91
C PRO A 445 -35.51 -36.51 -25.75
N LEU A 446 -36.79 -36.20 -25.51
CA LEU A 446 -37.25 -35.31 -24.43
C LEU A 446 -37.22 -36.01 -23.07
N THR A 447 -36.03 -36.32 -22.54
CA THR A 447 -35.89 -36.83 -21.17
C THR A 447 -35.89 -35.73 -20.13
N THR A 448 -35.41 -34.54 -20.50
CA THR A 448 -35.46 -33.32 -19.68
C THR A 448 -35.98 -32.15 -20.51
N TRP A 449 -36.55 -31.13 -19.86
CA TRP A 449 -36.98 -29.91 -20.57
C TRP A 449 -35.84 -29.17 -21.26
N ASN A 450 -34.59 -29.37 -20.83
CA ASN A 450 -33.41 -28.83 -21.52
C ASN A 450 -33.20 -29.45 -22.91
N ASN A 451 -33.81 -30.60 -23.22
CA ASN A 451 -33.73 -31.21 -24.55
C ASN A 451 -34.80 -30.67 -25.51
N LEU A 452 -35.62 -29.71 -25.07
CA LEU A 452 -36.67 -29.13 -25.90
C LEU A 452 -36.06 -28.25 -27.00
N SER A 453 -36.09 -28.76 -28.23
CA SER A 453 -35.73 -28.02 -29.44
C SER A 453 -36.96 -27.57 -30.24
N TRP A 454 -36.75 -26.59 -31.13
CA TRP A 454 -37.77 -26.12 -32.08
C TRP A 454 -38.32 -27.21 -33.01
N GLN A 455 -37.62 -28.34 -33.17
CA GLN A 455 -38.09 -29.49 -33.96
C GLN A 455 -39.28 -30.21 -33.32
N HIS A 456 -39.47 -30.06 -32.02
CA HIS A 456 -40.63 -30.62 -31.33
C HIS A 456 -41.90 -29.79 -31.57
N VAL A 457 -41.73 -28.54 -31.98
CA VAL A 457 -42.83 -27.59 -32.22
C VAL A 457 -43.17 -27.51 -33.71
N ALA A 458 -42.15 -27.51 -34.57
CA ALA A 458 -42.28 -27.49 -36.01
C ALA A 458 -41.63 -28.73 -36.63
N ASP A 459 -42.32 -29.37 -37.56
CA ASP A 459 -41.86 -30.64 -38.15
C ASP A 459 -40.90 -30.41 -39.34
N THR A 460 -40.81 -29.17 -39.87
CA THR A 460 -39.92 -28.79 -40.98
C THR A 460 -39.39 -27.37 -40.83
N GLU A 461 -38.29 -27.05 -41.52
CA GLU A 461 -37.71 -25.70 -41.53
C GLU A 461 -38.66 -24.64 -42.09
N VAL A 462 -39.44 -24.99 -43.12
CA VAL A 462 -40.45 -24.11 -43.72
C VAL A 462 -41.56 -23.81 -42.71
N ALA A 463 -42.03 -24.84 -41.99
CA ALA A 463 -43.03 -24.65 -40.93
C ALA A 463 -42.48 -23.80 -39.79
N LEU A 464 -41.22 -24.01 -39.38
CA LEU A 464 -40.59 -23.22 -38.33
C LEU A 464 -40.47 -21.73 -38.71
N LYS A 465 -40.06 -21.43 -39.94
CA LYS A 465 -39.97 -20.04 -40.45
C LYS A 465 -41.34 -19.37 -40.59
N ALA A 466 -42.41 -20.15 -40.79
CA ALA A 466 -43.77 -19.64 -40.87
C ALA A 466 -44.43 -19.43 -39.50
N LEU A 467 -43.86 -19.94 -38.41
CA LEU A 467 -44.40 -19.77 -37.06
C LEU A 467 -44.19 -18.34 -36.56
N SER A 468 -45.29 -17.69 -36.17
CA SER A 468 -45.26 -16.42 -35.44
C SER A 468 -45.14 -16.60 -33.93
N TYR A 469 -45.58 -17.76 -33.39
CA TYR A 469 -45.54 -18.08 -31.97
C TYR A 469 -45.53 -19.60 -31.73
N ALA A 470 -44.98 -20.04 -30.61
CA ALA A 470 -45.09 -21.43 -30.16
C ALA A 470 -46.47 -21.66 -29.52
N SER A 471 -47.25 -22.60 -30.04
CA SER A 471 -48.58 -22.91 -29.49
C SER A 471 -48.47 -23.72 -28.20
N ALA A 472 -49.02 -23.20 -27.10
CA ALA A 472 -49.22 -23.94 -25.85
C ALA A 472 -50.11 -25.20 -26.02
N LYS A 473 -50.86 -25.29 -27.14
CA LYS A 473 -51.69 -26.45 -27.48
C LYS A 473 -50.99 -27.47 -28.38
N LYS A 474 -49.73 -27.22 -28.78
CA LYS A 474 -48.96 -28.19 -29.57
C LYS A 474 -48.81 -29.47 -28.74
N SER A 475 -49.15 -30.61 -29.35
CA SER A 475 -48.87 -31.91 -28.76
C SER A 475 -47.38 -32.20 -28.93
N LEU A 476 -46.66 -32.20 -27.81
CA LEU A 476 -45.29 -32.67 -27.73
C LEU A 476 -45.28 -34.20 -27.51
N PRO A 477 -44.19 -34.92 -27.88
CA PRO A 477 -44.05 -36.35 -27.62
C PRO A 477 -44.22 -36.73 -26.14
N ILE A 478 -43.81 -35.83 -25.24
CA ILE A 478 -44.03 -35.92 -23.80
C ILE A 478 -44.56 -34.56 -23.33
N SER A 479 -45.70 -34.55 -22.65
CA SER A 479 -46.35 -33.33 -22.17
C SER A 479 -46.01 -32.96 -20.74
N VAL A 480 -45.51 -33.91 -19.92
CA VAL A 480 -45.15 -33.70 -18.51
C VAL A 480 -43.78 -34.33 -18.22
N ILE A 481 -42.85 -33.54 -17.70
CA ILE A 481 -41.54 -33.98 -17.18
C ILE A 481 -41.34 -33.30 -15.83
N ASP A 482 -40.93 -34.06 -14.81
CA ASP A 482 -40.68 -33.58 -13.44
C ASP A 482 -41.83 -32.73 -12.84
N GLN A 483 -43.08 -33.18 -13.04
CA GLN A 483 -44.32 -32.50 -12.59
C GLN A 483 -44.60 -31.15 -13.26
N VAL A 484 -43.81 -30.76 -14.26
CA VAL A 484 -44.03 -29.56 -15.07
C VAL A 484 -44.65 -29.95 -16.40
N GLU A 485 -45.72 -29.27 -16.80
CA GLU A 485 -46.57 -29.62 -17.94
C GLU A 485 -46.57 -28.50 -19.00
N TRP A 486 -46.38 -28.89 -20.26
CA TRP A 486 -46.41 -27.97 -21.40
C TRP A 486 -47.78 -27.30 -21.54
N GLY A 487 -47.81 -25.97 -21.65
CA GLY A 487 -49.04 -25.22 -21.91
C GLY A 487 -50.02 -25.10 -20.74
N LYS A 488 -49.70 -25.61 -19.54
CA LYS A 488 -50.60 -25.56 -18.37
C LYS A 488 -50.84 -24.15 -17.84
N ASN A 489 -49.76 -23.40 -17.59
CA ASN A 489 -49.81 -22.01 -17.14
C ASN A 489 -48.52 -21.27 -17.50
N SER A 490 -48.52 -19.94 -17.36
CA SER A 490 -47.39 -19.08 -17.71
C SER A 490 -46.12 -19.41 -16.92
N THR A 491 -46.22 -19.76 -15.65
CA THR A 491 -45.08 -20.10 -14.79
C THR A 491 -44.37 -21.36 -15.27
N GLN A 492 -45.13 -22.42 -15.56
CA GLN A 492 -44.58 -23.67 -16.09
C GLN A 492 -44.02 -23.48 -17.49
N GLN A 493 -44.69 -22.69 -18.34
CA GLN A 493 -44.18 -22.37 -19.67
C GLN A 493 -42.86 -21.60 -19.62
N ALA A 494 -42.73 -20.64 -18.69
CA ALA A 494 -41.50 -19.91 -18.45
C ALA A 494 -40.38 -20.85 -17.97
N TYR A 495 -40.66 -21.76 -17.04
CA TYR A 495 -39.69 -22.76 -16.58
C TYR A 495 -39.20 -23.66 -17.71
N ILE A 496 -40.13 -24.19 -18.54
CA ILE A 496 -39.79 -25.08 -19.65
C ILE A 496 -38.93 -24.37 -20.70
N THR A 497 -39.25 -23.11 -21.00
CA THR A 497 -38.54 -22.34 -22.03
C THR A 497 -37.31 -21.62 -21.48
N LEU A 498 -37.03 -21.66 -20.19
CA LEU A 498 -35.85 -21.03 -19.61
C LEU A 498 -34.59 -21.74 -20.11
N GLN A 499 -33.81 -21.03 -20.91
CA GLN A 499 -32.53 -21.50 -21.43
C GLN A 499 -31.48 -21.35 -20.33
N ARG A 500 -30.88 -22.47 -19.91
CA ARG A 500 -29.81 -22.45 -18.92
C ARG A 500 -28.56 -21.79 -19.53
N PRO A 501 -27.85 -20.95 -18.77
CA PRO A 501 -26.60 -20.36 -19.24
C PRO A 501 -25.63 -21.45 -19.69
N LEU A 502 -25.11 -21.30 -20.92
CA LEU A 502 -24.07 -22.20 -21.41
C LEU A 502 -22.78 -21.96 -20.64
N ARG A 503 -22.14 -23.05 -20.20
CA ARG A 503 -20.81 -23.05 -19.59
C ARG A 503 -19.96 -24.09 -20.31
N ILE A 504 -18.80 -23.69 -20.79
CA ILE A 504 -17.78 -24.56 -21.36
C ILE A 504 -16.53 -24.44 -20.50
N ALA A 505 -15.95 -25.57 -20.12
CA ALA A 505 -14.69 -25.64 -19.40
C ALA A 505 -13.69 -26.41 -20.26
N ILE A 506 -12.50 -25.84 -20.47
CA ILE A 506 -11.42 -26.45 -21.23
C ILE A 506 -10.21 -26.58 -20.31
N HIS A 507 -9.67 -27.79 -20.16
CA HIS A 507 -8.50 -28.00 -19.30
C HIS A 507 -7.26 -27.38 -19.94
N ALA A 508 -6.37 -26.79 -19.14
CA ALA A 508 -5.16 -26.13 -19.65
C ALA A 508 -4.31 -27.02 -20.55
N SER A 509 -4.21 -28.32 -20.23
CA SER A 509 -3.43 -29.29 -21.02
C SER A 509 -3.95 -29.50 -22.44
N GLU A 510 -5.21 -29.17 -22.73
CA GLU A 510 -5.80 -29.29 -24.07
C GLU A 510 -5.50 -28.06 -24.94
N MET A 511 -5.05 -26.95 -24.33
CA MET A 511 -4.81 -25.67 -24.99
C MET A 511 -3.32 -25.36 -25.21
N ILE A 512 -2.45 -26.26 -24.77
CA ILE A 512 -1.01 -26.21 -25.02
C ILE A 512 -0.70 -27.32 -26.02
N GLN A 513 -0.28 -26.95 -27.23
CA GLN A 513 0.31 -27.96 -28.11
C GLN A 513 1.58 -28.48 -27.44
N ALA A 514 1.68 -29.80 -27.24
CA ALA A 514 2.94 -30.43 -26.89
C ALA A 514 3.96 -30.06 -27.98
N GLY A 515 4.89 -29.18 -27.62
CA GLY A 515 5.97 -28.73 -28.51
C GLY A 515 6.89 -29.85 -28.95
#